data_AF-A0A352ITY9-F1
#
_entry.id   AF-A0A352ITY9-F1
#
_cell.length_a   1.000
_cell.length_b   1.000
_cell.length_c   1.000
_cell.angle_alpha   90.00
_cell.angle_beta   90.00
_cell.angle_gamma   90.00
#
_symmetry.space_group_name_H-M   'P 1'
#
loop_
_entity.id
_entity.type
_entity.pdbx_description
1 polymer ?
#
loop_
_entity_poly.entity_id
_entity_poly.type
_entity_poly.pdbx_seq_one_letter_code
_entity_poly.pdbx_strand_id
1 'polypeptide(L)' 'LEGEGRRLLHLGNRPLGAYLFTSPHWQRGPLETGLCRPVIPGQPELARRSLFSGHNSSLLVGEYLLPALFQRNTL' A
#
# COMPACT_ATOMS: atom_id res chain seq x y z
N LEU A 1 11.29 10.24 -10.13
CA LEU A 1 11.88 9.50 -8.99
C LEU A 1 13.40 9.60 -9.12
N GLU A 2 14.05 10.37 -8.26
CA GLU A 2 15.51 10.56 -8.28
C GLU A 2 16.16 9.80 -7.11
N GLY A 3 17.48 9.55 -7.19
CA GLY A 3 18.22 8.92 -6.09
C GLY A 3 17.69 7.53 -5.70
N GLU A 4 17.48 7.32 -4.40
CA GLU A 4 16.94 6.06 -3.83
C GLU A 4 15.53 5.72 -4.33
N GLY A 5 14.76 6.72 -4.78
CA GLY A 5 13.44 6.53 -5.37
C GLY A 5 13.47 5.66 -6.64
N ARG A 6 14.62 5.51 -7.31
CA ARG A 6 14.78 4.60 -8.45
C ARG A 6 14.62 3.13 -8.09
N ARG A 7 14.88 2.73 -6.83
CA ARG A 7 14.66 1.34 -6.39
C ARG A 7 13.18 0.97 -6.40
N LEU A 8 12.27 1.92 -6.20
CA LEU A 8 10.82 1.71 -6.30
C LEU A 8 10.40 1.23 -7.71
N LEU A 9 11.12 1.66 -8.75
CA LEU A 9 10.86 1.25 -10.13
C LEU A 9 11.35 -0.17 -10.45
N HIS A 10 12.23 -0.74 -9.61
CA HIS A 10 12.93 -2.00 -9.89
C HIS A 10 12.64 -3.08 -8.83
N LEU A 11 11.49 -3.01 -8.16
CA LEU A 11 11.13 -3.97 -7.10
C LEU A 11 10.88 -5.39 -7.64
N GLY A 12 10.47 -5.53 -8.90
CA GLY A 12 10.11 -6.81 -9.49
C GLY A 12 9.04 -7.51 -8.65
N ASN A 13 9.32 -8.74 -8.21
CA ASN A 13 8.42 -9.53 -7.37
C ASN A 13 8.58 -9.29 -5.87
N ARG A 14 9.43 -8.33 -5.45
CA ARG A 14 9.58 -7.98 -4.04
C ARG A 14 8.41 -7.10 -3.61
N PRO A 15 7.70 -7.43 -2.50
CA PRO A 15 6.61 -6.59 -2.03
C PRO A 15 7.14 -5.22 -1.61
N LEU A 16 6.45 -4.15 -2.04
CA LEU A 16 6.80 -2.77 -1.74
C LEU A 16 6.99 -2.52 -0.24
N GLY A 17 6.12 -3.09 0.59
CA GLY A 17 6.22 -2.98 2.06
C GLY A 17 7.56 -3.48 2.60
N ALA A 18 8.12 -4.56 2.03
CA ALA A 18 9.42 -5.09 2.46
C ALA A 18 10.61 -4.20 2.04
N TYR A 19 10.40 -3.20 1.19
CA TYR A 19 11.39 -2.15 0.94
C TYR A 19 11.17 -0.96 1.89
N LEU A 20 9.92 -0.51 2.01
CA LEU A 20 9.55 0.64 2.84
C LEU A 20 9.83 0.40 4.33
N PHE A 21 9.59 -0.80 4.86
CA PHE A 21 9.73 -1.09 6.30
C PHE A 21 11.15 -1.49 6.71
N THR A 22 12.01 -1.88 5.77
CA THR A 22 13.40 -2.27 6.08
C THR A 22 14.37 -1.10 6.03
N SER A 23 14.00 0.01 5.39
CA SER A 23 14.85 1.19 5.29
C SER A 23 14.45 2.19 6.39
N PRO A 24 15.33 2.54 7.33
CA PRO A 24 15.01 3.47 8.43
C PRO A 24 14.73 4.90 7.93
N HIS A 25 15.00 5.19 6.65
CA HIS A 25 14.79 6.49 6.03
C HIS A 25 13.33 6.77 5.67
N TRP A 26 12.47 5.75 5.57
CA TRP A 26 11.06 5.92 5.30
C TRP A 26 10.27 6.00 6.60
N GLN A 27 9.61 7.13 6.82
CA GLN A 27 8.66 7.32 7.90
C GLN A 27 7.24 7.20 7.36
N ARG A 28 6.47 6.30 7.97
CA ARG A 28 5.05 6.14 7.64
C ARG A 28 4.25 7.17 8.45
N GLY A 29 3.53 8.03 7.74
CA GLY A 29 2.52 8.91 8.35
C GLY A 29 1.28 8.15 8.83
N PRO A 30 0.23 8.85 9.26
CA PRO A 30 -1.01 8.23 9.73
C PRO A 30 -1.61 7.25 8.72
N LEU A 31 -2.30 6.24 9.25
CA LEU A 31 -3.16 5.38 8.44
C LEU A 31 -4.54 6.00 8.37
N GLU A 32 -5.02 6.22 7.14
CA GLU A 32 -6.39 6.65 6.87
C GLU A 32 -7.16 5.48 6.27
N THR A 33 -8.38 5.25 6.74
CA THR A 33 -9.29 4.22 6.23
C THR A 33 -10.40 4.85 5.40
N GLY A 34 -10.87 4.13 4.38
CA GLY A 34 -11.96 4.58 3.54
C GLY A 34 -12.90 3.45 3.15
N LEU A 35 -14.14 3.83 2.87
CA LEU A 35 -15.15 2.95 2.27
C LEU A 35 -15.21 3.20 0.77
N CYS A 36 -15.21 2.12 0.01
CA CYS A 36 -15.41 2.14 -1.42
C CYS A 36 -16.90 2.01 -1.76
N ARG A 37 -17.27 2.39 -2.98
CA ARG A 37 -18.62 2.21 -3.52
C ARG A 37 -18.54 1.16 -4.63
N PRO A 38 -18.57 -0.13 -4.29
CA PRO A 38 -18.53 -1.17 -5.32
C PRO A 38 -19.79 -1.10 -6.18
N VAL A 39 -19.62 -1.23 -7.50
CA VAL A 39 -20.69 -1.25 -8.49
C VAL A 39 -20.96 -2.68 -8.96
N ILE A 40 -19.94 -3.56 -8.89
CA ILE A 40 -20.05 -4.96 -9.28
C ILE A 40 -19.51 -5.90 -8.19
N PRO A 41 -19.99 -7.16 -8.12
CA PRO A 41 -19.48 -8.15 -7.18
C PRO A 41 -17.97 -8.35 -7.32
N GLY A 42 -17.30 -8.55 -6.18
CA GLY A 42 -15.85 -8.77 -6.12
C GLY A 42 -15.01 -7.50 -6.04
N GLN A 43 -15.60 -6.31 -6.19
CA GLN A 43 -14.88 -5.07 -5.93
C GLN A 43 -14.63 -4.86 -4.42
N PRO A 44 -13.49 -4.25 -4.06
CA PRO A 44 -13.18 -3.89 -2.68
C PRO A 44 -14.25 -2.97 -2.07
N GLU A 45 -14.64 -3.25 -0.83
CA GLU A 45 -15.47 -2.38 0.00
C GLU A 45 -14.63 -1.51 0.94
N LEU A 46 -13.45 -2.00 1.30
CA LEU A 46 -12.54 -1.36 2.23
C LEU A 46 -11.26 -0.95 1.52
N ALA A 47 -10.80 0.26 1.84
CA ALA A 47 -9.51 0.76 1.40
C ALA A 47 -8.79 1.46 2.54
N ARG A 48 -7.49 1.63 2.39
CA ARG A 48 -6.67 2.41 3.31
C ARG A 48 -5.57 3.13 2.55
N ARG A 49 -5.08 4.25 3.09
CA ARG A 49 -3.91 4.94 2.56
C ARG A 49 -2.95 5.37 3.66
N SER A 50 -1.68 5.50 3.29
CA SER A 50 -0.65 6.15 4.10
C SER A 50 0.30 6.92 3.21
N LEU A 51 0.72 8.10 3.67
CA LEU A 51 1.84 8.84 3.09
C LEU A 51 3.13 8.37 3.74
N PHE A 52 4.08 7.92 2.93
CA PHE A 52 5.45 7.64 3.33
C PHE A 52 6.33 8.81 2.93
N SER A 53 7.13 9.31 3.86
CA SER A 53 8.05 10.42 3.62
C SER A 53 9.46 10.01 3.99
N GLY A 54 10.44 10.42 3.18
CA GLY A 54 11.86 10.17 3.44
C GLY A 54 12.73 11.15 2.66
N HIS A 55 13.68 11.79 3.36
CA HIS A 55 14.51 12.87 2.81
C HIS A 55 13.69 13.89 1.99
N ASN A 56 13.92 13.97 0.66
CA ASN A 56 13.26 14.89 -0.26
C ASN A 56 12.19 14.19 -1.12
N SER A 57 11.61 13.09 -0.65
CA SER A 57 10.65 12.29 -1.40
C SER A 57 9.46 11.87 -0.57
N SER A 58 8.31 11.81 -1.23
CA SER A 58 7.05 11.35 -0.65
C SER A 58 6.41 10.31 -1.58
N LEU A 59 5.85 9.27 -0.99
CA LEU A 59 5.15 8.19 -1.68
C LEU A 59 3.80 7.95 -1.01
N LEU A 60 2.71 8.19 -1.73
CA LEU A 60 1.37 7.81 -1.27
C LEU A 60 1.12 6.35 -1.65
N VAL A 61 0.77 5.51 -0.67
CA VAL A 61 0.35 4.13 -0.90
C VAL A 61 -1.12 4.02 -0.56
N GLY A 62 -1.93 3.65 -1.56
CA GLY A 62 -3.33 3.29 -1.41
C GLY A 62 -3.50 1.79 -1.62
N GLU A 63 -4.14 1.12 -0.67
CA GLU A 63 -4.41 -0.31 -0.71
C GLU A 63 -5.92 -0.54 -0.66
N TYR A 64 -6.41 -1.41 -1.55
CA TYR A 64 -7.80 -1.84 -1.58
C TYR A 64 -7.87 -3.31 -1.16
N LEU A 65 -8.70 -3.60 -0.17
CA LEU A 65 -8.76 -4.92 0.44
C LEU A 65 -9.78 -5.76 -0.33
N LEU A 66 -9.30 -6.74 -1.08
CA LEU A 66 -10.13 -7.64 -1.88
C LEU A 66 -11.07 -8.46 -0.98
N PRO A 67 -12.32 -8.71 -1.41
CA PRO A 67 -13.28 -9.49 -0.63
C PRO A 67 -12.77 -10.88 -0.21
N ALA A 68 -11.93 -11.50 -1.03
CA ALA A 68 -11.30 -12.79 -0.74
C ALA A 68 -10.49 -12.83 0.57
N LEU A 69 -10.02 -11.67 1.07
CA LEU A 69 -9.30 -11.59 2.35
C LEU A 69 -10.21 -11.83 3.56
N PHE A 70 -11.52 -11.66 3.40
CA PHE A 70 -12.52 -11.77 4.48
C PHE A 70 -13.46 -12.96 4.32
N GLN A 71 -13.34 -13.70 3.22
CA GLN A 71 -14.12 -14.92 3.02
C GLN A 71 -13.69 -15.94 4.09
N ARG A 72 -14.66 -16.38 4.91
CA ARG A 72 -14.42 -17.49 5.82
C ARG A 72 -14.15 -18.73 4.98
N ASN A 73 -12.99 -19.36 5.17
CA ASN A 73 -12.80 -20.74 4.74
C ASN A 73 -13.80 -21.59 5.54
N THR A 74 -14.93 -21.94 4.93
CA THR A 74 -15.71 -23.10 5.34
C THR A 74 -14.90 -24.32 4.90
N LEU A 75 -14.17 -24.90 5.86
CA LEU A 75 -13.61 -26.25 5.76
C LEU A 75 -14.75 -27.27 5.73
#